data_AF-A0A951TAA6-F1
#
_entry.id   AF-A0A951TAA6-F1
#
_cell.length_a   1.000
_cell.length_b   1.000
_cell.length_c   1.000
_cell.angle_alpha   90.00
_cell.angle_beta   90.00
_cell.angle_gamma   90.00
#
_symmetry.space_group_name_H-M   'P 1'
#
loop_
_entity.id
_entity.type
_entity.pdbx_description
1 polymer ?
#
loop_
_entity_poly.entity_id
_entity_poly.type
_entity_poly.pdbx_seq_one_letter_code
_entity_poly.pdbx_strand_id
1 'polypeptide(L)'
;MYAGESKGQRYPTMQAGIEPLVDENTLQPTGASFGVYSFNPNIHQIYPEYLTDPAVLVCPSNSHIKVDDLKNARGDWMVPYAVDDGTGQATLGKGIHLVMNSYMYVGWVFDRCAPTNSQMPLMPFTQERGPAQYWKTTASAIMSMRMGNLGTRDADITDSNIYPMFGRVAPDGNGGGGTIYRLREGVERFLITDINNPGASAQAQSNVWIAFDLIAKGADKVQYFSHVPGGSNVLYLDGHVEFLRYAQDGPQPVNAGMARAITAMPHALEF
;
A
#
# COMPACT_ATOMS: atom_id res chain seq x y z
N MET A 1 10.91 -9.05 -12.98
CA MET A 1 12.27 -8.48 -13.10
C MET A 1 12.82 -8.16 -11.71
N TYR A 2 12.31 -7.14 -10.99
CA TYR A 2 12.73 -6.81 -9.61
C TYR A 2 12.80 -8.01 -8.65
N ALA A 3 11.70 -8.76 -8.54
CA ALA A 3 11.64 -9.89 -7.60
C ALA A 3 12.64 -11.00 -7.95
N GLY A 4 13.07 -11.15 -9.20
CA GLY A 4 14.11 -12.12 -9.57
C GLY A 4 15.50 -11.76 -9.05
N GLU A 5 15.74 -10.46 -8.79
CA GLU A 5 17.02 -9.92 -8.33
C GLU A 5 17.01 -9.59 -6.83
N SER A 6 15.82 -9.39 -6.27
CA SER A 6 15.61 -9.10 -4.85
C SER A 6 15.86 -10.33 -3.97
N LYS A 7 16.48 -10.10 -2.81
CA LYS A 7 16.75 -11.14 -1.81
C LYS A 7 15.45 -11.82 -1.36
N GLY A 8 15.42 -13.14 -1.44
CA GLY A 8 14.24 -13.93 -1.05
C GLY A 8 13.05 -13.75 -2.00
N GLN A 9 13.31 -13.26 -3.22
CA GLN A 9 12.34 -13.04 -4.28
C GLN A 9 11.19 -12.10 -3.90
N ARG A 10 11.47 -11.14 -3.02
CA ARG A 10 10.47 -10.23 -2.47
C ARG A 10 10.11 -9.15 -3.48
N TYR A 11 8.83 -8.81 -3.51
CA TYR A 11 8.35 -7.60 -4.18
C TYR A 11 8.82 -6.37 -3.38
N PRO A 12 8.77 -5.15 -3.94
CA PRO A 12 9.16 -3.94 -3.21
C PRO A 12 8.45 -3.81 -1.86
N THR A 13 9.10 -3.18 -0.90
CA THR A 13 8.47 -2.82 0.37
C THR A 13 7.41 -1.74 0.16
N MET A 14 6.49 -1.56 1.10
CA MET A 14 5.73 -0.29 1.13
C MET A 14 6.69 0.88 1.37
N GLN A 15 6.36 2.05 0.82
CA GLN A 15 7.04 3.29 1.17
C GLN A 15 6.83 3.60 2.65
N ALA A 16 7.93 3.61 3.41
CA ALA A 16 7.94 3.90 4.85
C ALA A 16 9.38 4.12 5.33
N GLY A 17 9.80 5.35 5.61
CA GLY A 17 11.18 5.66 5.97
C GLY A 17 11.36 7.09 6.46
N ILE A 18 12.58 7.42 6.90
CA ILE A 18 13.00 8.80 7.10
C ILE A 18 13.63 9.27 5.79
N GLU A 19 13.06 10.31 5.20
CA GLU A 19 13.50 10.88 3.93
C GLU A 19 14.17 12.24 4.18
N PRO A 20 15.31 12.54 3.53
CA PRO A 20 15.85 13.89 3.53
C PRO A 20 14.88 14.82 2.80
N LEU A 21 14.62 15.99 3.38
CA LEU A 21 13.84 17.02 2.72
C LEU A 21 14.70 17.71 1.67
N VAL A 22 14.12 17.99 0.51
CA VAL A 22 14.77 18.72 -0.59
C VAL A 22 14.02 19.99 -0.92
N ASP A 23 14.75 21.01 -1.36
CA ASP A 23 14.16 22.18 -1.99
C ASP A 23 13.55 21.80 -3.35
N GLU A 24 12.31 22.20 -3.60
CA GLU A 24 11.55 21.81 -4.81
C GLU A 24 12.26 22.17 -6.11
N ASN A 25 12.85 23.37 -6.15
CA ASN A 25 13.41 23.92 -7.37
C ASN A 25 14.79 23.37 -7.67
N THR A 26 15.59 23.04 -6.66
CA THR A 26 16.98 22.57 -6.83
C THR A 26 17.11 21.06 -6.69
N LEU A 27 16.14 20.42 -6.03
CA LEU A 27 16.15 19.02 -5.60
C LEU A 27 17.37 18.68 -4.73
N GLN A 28 17.95 19.69 -4.06
CA GLN A 28 19.07 19.52 -3.15
C GLN A 28 18.57 19.41 -1.71
N PRO A 29 19.23 18.59 -0.85
CA PRO A 29 18.86 18.46 0.55
C PRO A 29 18.88 19.81 1.30
N THR A 30 17.85 20.08 2.09
CA THR A 30 17.77 21.28 2.94
C THR A 30 18.46 21.11 4.30
N GLY A 31 18.88 19.88 4.62
CA GLY A 31 19.46 19.50 5.91
C GLY A 31 18.42 19.02 6.93
N ALA A 32 17.13 19.16 6.64
CA ALA A 32 16.04 18.57 7.41
C ALA A 32 15.69 17.17 6.90
N SER A 33 14.92 16.42 7.69
CA SER A 33 14.41 15.10 7.32
C SER A 33 13.03 14.88 7.90
N PHE A 34 12.23 14.07 7.22
CA PHE A 34 10.84 13.83 7.57
C PHE A 34 10.48 12.35 7.49
N GLY A 35 9.59 11.88 8.36
CA GLY A 35 9.09 10.52 8.31
C GLY A 35 8.00 10.36 7.26
N VAL A 36 8.30 9.65 6.18
CA VAL A 36 7.39 9.42 5.06
C VAL A 36 6.85 8.00 5.14
N TYR A 37 5.55 7.84 4.98
CA TYR A 37 4.93 6.56 4.67
C TYR A 37 3.77 6.77 3.71
N SER A 38 3.52 5.79 2.87
CA SER A 38 2.44 5.81 1.90
C SER A 38 2.13 4.39 1.40
N PHE A 39 0.91 4.17 0.90
CA PHE A 39 0.51 2.87 0.35
C PHE A 39 0.89 2.79 -1.13
N ASN A 40 2.18 2.89 -1.42
CA ASN A 40 2.74 2.59 -2.74
C ASN A 40 4.02 1.76 -2.57
N PRO A 41 4.53 1.14 -3.66
CA PRO A 41 5.84 0.51 -3.62
C PRO A 41 6.89 1.55 -3.25
N ASN A 42 7.87 1.16 -2.44
CA ASN A 42 8.98 2.01 -2.05
C ASN A 42 9.73 2.48 -3.30
N ILE A 43 9.67 3.80 -3.56
CA ILE A 43 10.09 4.38 -4.83
C ILE A 43 11.59 4.22 -5.03
N HIS A 44 12.37 4.31 -3.95
CA HIS A 44 13.83 4.08 -3.98
C HIS A 44 14.24 2.67 -4.39
N GLN A 45 13.31 1.69 -4.35
CA GLN A 45 13.61 0.32 -4.77
C GLN A 45 13.29 0.05 -6.24
N ILE A 46 12.46 0.89 -6.86
CA ILE A 46 12.00 0.67 -8.23
C ILE A 46 12.42 1.78 -9.19
N TYR A 47 12.61 3.00 -8.72
CA TYR A 47 13.01 4.13 -9.55
C TYR A 47 14.55 4.30 -9.52
N PRO A 48 15.20 4.54 -10.67
CA PRO A 48 14.63 4.63 -12.02
C PRO A 48 14.58 3.31 -12.80
N GLU A 49 15.22 2.24 -12.34
CA GLU A 49 15.51 1.07 -13.19
C GLU A 49 14.27 0.25 -13.58
N TYR A 50 13.32 0.11 -12.64
CA TYR A 50 12.08 -0.64 -12.81
C TYR A 50 10.86 0.26 -13.02
N LEU A 51 10.99 1.55 -12.69
CA LEU A 51 10.03 2.61 -12.94
C LEU A 51 10.71 3.66 -13.85
N THR A 52 10.87 3.31 -15.11
CA THR A 52 11.56 4.15 -16.10
C THR A 52 10.73 5.36 -16.51
N ASP A 53 9.40 5.28 -16.40
CA ASP A 53 8.48 6.38 -16.65
C ASP A 53 7.56 6.59 -15.43
N PRO A 54 7.82 7.60 -14.59
CA PRO A 54 6.95 7.94 -13.46
C PRO A 54 5.51 8.31 -13.82
N ALA A 55 5.21 8.62 -15.09
CA ALA A 55 3.84 8.94 -15.52
C ALA A 55 2.86 7.78 -15.26
N VAL A 56 3.34 6.53 -15.25
CA VAL A 56 2.51 5.35 -14.98
C VAL A 56 1.97 5.30 -13.55
N LEU A 57 2.50 6.12 -12.62
CA LEU A 57 2.00 6.25 -11.27
C LEU A 57 0.68 7.04 -11.21
N VAL A 58 0.29 7.72 -12.29
CA VAL A 58 -0.96 8.46 -12.39
C VAL A 58 -1.96 7.68 -13.25
N CYS A 59 -3.12 7.38 -12.69
CA CYS A 59 -4.21 6.81 -13.45
C CYS A 59 -4.73 7.85 -14.47
N PRO A 60 -4.91 7.51 -15.77
CA PRO A 60 -5.47 8.44 -16.74
C PRO A 60 -6.87 8.98 -16.35
N SER A 61 -7.64 8.19 -15.61
CA SER A 61 -8.96 8.54 -15.09
C SER A 61 -8.90 9.38 -13.80
N ASN A 62 -7.72 9.57 -13.20
CA ASN A 62 -7.56 10.38 -11.99
C ASN A 62 -7.93 11.84 -12.29
N SER A 63 -8.92 12.36 -11.57
CA SER A 63 -9.42 13.73 -11.74
C SER A 63 -8.65 14.77 -10.92
N HIS A 64 -7.87 14.36 -9.92
CA HIS A 64 -7.20 15.23 -8.95
C HIS A 64 -5.75 15.47 -9.30
N ILE A 65 -5.04 14.40 -9.63
CA ILE A 65 -3.60 14.44 -9.89
C ILE A 65 -3.36 14.17 -11.38
N LYS A 66 -2.48 14.96 -11.97
CA LYS A 66 -1.98 14.86 -13.33
C LYS A 66 -0.50 14.52 -13.31
N VAL A 67 0.00 14.01 -14.44
CA VAL A 67 1.42 13.65 -14.59
C VAL A 67 2.34 14.85 -14.33
N ASP A 68 1.90 16.05 -14.70
CA ASP A 68 2.69 17.27 -14.49
C ASP A 68 2.81 17.66 -13.01
N ASP A 69 1.88 17.23 -12.14
CA ASP A 69 1.99 17.45 -10.69
C ASP A 69 3.12 16.62 -10.05
N LEU A 70 3.58 15.56 -10.73
CA LEU A 70 4.74 14.77 -10.32
C LEU A 70 6.07 15.47 -10.62
N LYS A 71 6.04 16.64 -11.29
CA LYS A 71 7.23 17.37 -11.73
C LYS A 71 7.31 18.74 -11.08
N ASN A 72 8.53 19.25 -10.88
CA ASN A 72 8.72 20.64 -10.50
C ASN A 72 8.55 21.57 -11.72
N ALA A 73 8.64 22.88 -11.51
CA ALA A 73 8.51 23.89 -12.57
C ALA A 73 9.57 23.79 -13.70
N ARG A 74 10.67 23.05 -13.48
CA ARG A 74 11.71 22.79 -14.49
C ARG A 74 11.42 21.53 -15.32
N GLY A 75 10.41 20.75 -14.94
CA GLY A 75 10.07 19.47 -15.56
C GLY A 75 10.81 18.27 -14.96
N ASP A 76 11.54 18.43 -13.85
CA ASP A 76 12.22 17.33 -13.18
C ASP A 76 11.22 16.50 -12.36
N TRP A 77 11.36 15.17 -12.39
CA TRP A 77 10.53 14.27 -11.58
C TRP A 77 10.83 14.43 -10.08
N MET A 78 9.78 14.65 -9.29
CA MET A 78 9.87 14.78 -7.84
C MET A 78 9.58 13.46 -7.10
N VAL A 79 9.17 12.40 -7.81
CA VAL A 79 8.69 11.15 -7.20
C VAL A 79 9.63 10.46 -6.20
N PRO A 80 10.98 10.54 -6.28
CA PRO A 80 11.84 9.93 -5.27
C PRO A 80 12.14 10.87 -4.09
N TYR A 81 11.59 12.09 -4.05
CA TYR A 81 11.97 13.12 -3.08
C TYR A 81 10.82 13.51 -2.14
N ALA A 82 11.13 13.70 -0.86
CA ALA A 82 10.27 14.43 0.06
C ALA A 82 10.55 15.93 -0.10
N VAL A 83 9.55 16.68 -0.57
CA VAL A 83 9.71 18.11 -0.88
C VAL A 83 9.46 18.94 0.38
N ASP A 84 10.41 19.82 0.74
CA ASP A 84 10.29 20.73 1.88
C ASP A 84 9.20 21.78 1.64
N ASP A 85 8.37 22.05 2.64
CA ASP A 85 7.37 23.13 2.61
C ASP A 85 7.94 24.51 3.00
N GLY A 86 9.25 24.58 3.31
CA GLY A 86 9.96 25.77 3.75
C GLY A 86 9.94 25.97 5.26
N THR A 87 9.28 25.08 6.00
CA THR A 87 9.24 25.06 7.47
C THR A 87 9.99 23.87 8.07
N GLY A 88 10.64 23.06 7.23
CA GLY A 88 11.28 21.80 7.64
C GLY A 88 10.25 20.67 7.81
N GLN A 89 9.12 20.74 7.13
CA GLN A 89 8.13 19.67 7.00
C GLN A 89 7.99 19.25 5.53
N ALA A 90 7.44 18.07 5.29
CA ALA A 90 7.17 17.62 3.92
C ALA A 90 5.86 18.22 3.39
N THR A 91 5.87 18.65 2.13
CA THR A 91 4.65 18.97 1.37
C THR A 91 3.96 17.67 0.97
N LEU A 92 2.79 17.39 1.55
CA LEU A 92 2.04 16.13 1.31
C LEU A 92 1.50 16.00 -0.12
N GLY A 93 1.21 17.11 -0.79
CA GLY A 93 0.73 17.15 -2.17
C GLY A 93 1.84 17.10 -3.24
N LYS A 94 3.08 16.75 -2.90
CA LYS A 94 4.21 16.72 -3.84
C LYS A 94 5.14 15.53 -3.64
N GLY A 95 5.93 15.26 -4.69
CA GLY A 95 7.02 14.29 -4.67
C GLY A 95 6.57 12.91 -4.23
N ILE A 96 7.33 12.30 -3.31
CA ILE A 96 7.13 10.92 -2.87
C ILE A 96 5.79 10.69 -2.17
N HIS A 97 5.20 11.71 -1.54
CA HIS A 97 3.88 11.60 -0.90
C HIS A 97 2.74 11.54 -1.91
N LEU A 98 2.91 12.20 -3.06
CA LEU A 98 1.89 12.25 -4.11
C LEU A 98 1.70 10.90 -4.82
N VAL A 99 2.65 9.98 -4.71
CA VAL A 99 2.69 8.73 -5.49
C VAL A 99 1.52 7.77 -5.21
N MET A 100 0.96 7.74 -4.00
CA MET A 100 -0.15 6.83 -3.69
C MET A 100 -1.51 7.25 -4.26
N ASN A 101 -1.58 8.38 -4.98
CA ASN A 101 -2.84 9.00 -5.39
C ASN A 101 -3.64 8.26 -6.46
N SER A 102 -3.09 7.23 -7.08
CA SER A 102 -3.81 6.47 -8.11
C SER A 102 -3.94 5.00 -7.78
N TYR A 103 -2.86 4.39 -7.26
CA TYR A 103 -2.80 2.96 -7.01
C TYR A 103 -2.24 2.70 -5.61
N MET A 104 -2.92 1.84 -4.87
CA MET A 104 -2.48 1.37 -3.57
C MET A 104 -1.68 0.08 -3.67
N TYR A 105 -0.62 0.02 -2.88
CA TYR A 105 0.22 -1.15 -2.69
C TYR A 105 0.78 -1.14 -1.28
N VAL A 106 0.79 -2.31 -0.64
CA VAL A 106 1.29 -2.44 0.74
C VAL A 106 2.39 -3.49 0.83
N GLY A 107 2.39 -4.51 -0.03
CA GLY A 107 3.46 -5.51 -0.09
C GLY A 107 3.31 -6.72 0.83
N TRP A 108 2.12 -7.00 1.34
CA TRP A 108 1.80 -8.27 2.01
C TRP A 108 0.64 -8.97 1.30
N VAL A 109 0.51 -10.26 1.57
CA VAL A 109 -0.59 -11.09 1.07
C VAL A 109 -1.78 -10.99 1.99
N PHE A 110 -2.94 -10.69 1.42
CA PHE A 110 -4.18 -10.51 2.16
C PHE A 110 -5.28 -11.39 1.57
N ASP A 111 -5.86 -12.23 2.42
CA ASP A 111 -6.92 -13.19 2.07
C ASP A 111 -8.11 -13.12 3.04
N ARG A 112 -8.02 -12.27 4.08
CA ARG A 112 -9.01 -12.15 5.16
C ARG A 112 -9.54 -10.72 5.33
N CYS A 113 -9.79 -10.06 4.22
CA CYS A 113 -10.33 -8.70 4.14
C CYS A 113 -11.78 -8.62 3.64
N ALA A 114 -12.47 -9.76 3.54
CA ALA A 114 -13.91 -9.78 3.26
C ALA A 114 -14.72 -9.36 4.51
N PRO A 115 -15.97 -8.88 4.34
CA PRO A 115 -16.84 -8.49 5.44
C PRO A 115 -17.09 -9.59 6.48
N THR A 116 -17.02 -10.86 6.06
CA THR A 116 -17.23 -12.05 6.92
C THR A 116 -16.00 -12.42 7.75
N ASN A 117 -14.82 -11.87 7.44
CA ASN A 117 -13.61 -12.08 8.22
C ASN A 117 -13.55 -11.17 9.45
N SER A 118 -12.61 -11.47 10.37
CA SER A 118 -12.38 -10.68 11.58
C SER A 118 -12.26 -9.19 11.28
N GLN A 119 -13.11 -8.40 11.93
CA GLN A 119 -13.02 -6.94 11.91
C GLN A 119 -12.49 -6.46 13.26
N MET A 120 -11.71 -5.38 13.28
CA MET A 120 -11.23 -4.75 14.52
C MET A 120 -11.38 -3.24 14.49
N PRO A 121 -11.43 -2.55 15.65
CA PRO A 121 -11.36 -1.09 15.70
C PRO A 121 -10.07 -0.57 15.06
N LEU A 122 -10.18 0.47 14.23
CA LEU A 122 -9.07 1.10 13.51
C LEU A 122 -8.38 2.17 14.39
N MET A 123 -8.11 1.79 15.63
CA MET A 123 -7.46 2.64 16.64
C MET A 123 -5.96 2.80 16.35
N PRO A 124 -5.34 3.92 16.76
CA PRO A 124 -5.91 5.00 17.58
C PRO A 124 -6.72 6.04 16.81
N PHE A 125 -6.87 5.90 15.49
CA PHE A 125 -7.40 6.97 14.63
C PHE A 125 -8.93 7.04 14.61
N THR A 126 -9.61 5.90 14.67
CA THR A 126 -11.08 5.87 14.72
C THR A 126 -11.61 4.63 15.43
N GLN A 127 -12.81 4.74 15.98
CA GLN A 127 -13.57 3.61 16.53
C GLN A 127 -14.31 2.81 15.45
N GLU A 128 -14.33 3.28 14.20
CA GLU A 128 -14.81 2.46 13.09
C GLU A 128 -14.02 1.15 12.99
N ARG A 129 -14.68 0.11 12.49
CA ARG A 129 -14.07 -1.21 12.31
C ARG A 129 -13.69 -1.44 10.85
N GLY A 130 -12.60 -2.16 10.64
CA GLY A 130 -12.20 -2.67 9.32
C GLY A 130 -11.44 -4.00 9.45
N PRO A 131 -10.95 -4.56 8.34
CA PRO A 131 -10.29 -5.86 8.32
C PRO A 131 -9.09 -5.94 9.27
N ALA A 132 -9.14 -6.90 10.20
CA ALA A 132 -8.09 -7.04 11.20
C ALA A 132 -6.74 -7.40 10.59
N GLN A 133 -6.73 -8.26 9.57
CA GLN A 133 -5.50 -8.64 8.86
C GLN A 133 -4.80 -7.44 8.23
N TYR A 134 -5.55 -6.61 7.50
CA TYR A 134 -5.01 -5.40 6.88
C TYR A 134 -4.50 -4.41 7.94
N TRP A 135 -5.34 -4.11 8.93
CA TRP A 135 -5.02 -3.11 9.95
C TRP A 135 -3.79 -3.47 10.78
N LYS A 136 -3.69 -4.71 11.27
CA LYS A 136 -2.54 -5.18 12.06
C LYS A 136 -1.24 -5.02 11.27
N THR A 137 -1.25 -5.39 9.99
CA THR A 137 -0.07 -5.31 9.13
C THR A 137 0.39 -3.87 8.91
N THR A 138 -0.49 -3.01 8.41
CA THR A 138 -0.14 -1.64 8.03
C THR A 138 0.19 -0.78 9.24
N ALA A 139 -0.62 -0.86 10.30
CA ALA A 139 -0.39 -0.06 11.50
C ALA A 139 0.91 -0.48 12.21
N SER A 140 1.22 -1.78 12.28
CA SER A 140 2.51 -2.22 12.83
C SER A 140 3.70 -1.80 11.99
N ALA A 141 3.61 -1.86 10.66
CA ALA A 141 4.69 -1.38 9.80
C ALA A 141 4.97 0.12 9.99
N ILE A 142 3.91 0.95 10.02
CA ILE A 142 4.02 2.39 10.20
C ILE A 142 4.50 2.74 11.61
N MET A 143 3.95 2.11 12.66
CA MET A 143 4.37 2.40 14.03
C MET A 143 5.80 1.92 14.31
N SER A 144 6.22 0.77 13.79
CA SER A 144 7.62 0.34 13.85
C SER A 144 8.55 1.33 13.19
N MET A 145 8.19 1.87 12.02
CA MET A 145 8.96 2.94 11.37
C MET A 145 9.07 4.19 12.25
N ARG A 146 7.96 4.62 12.88
CA ARG A 146 7.97 5.75 13.82
C ARG A 146 8.83 5.49 15.06
N MET A 147 9.05 4.22 15.43
CA MET A 147 9.97 3.79 16.48
C MET A 147 11.41 3.53 15.98
N GLY A 148 11.73 3.91 14.74
CA GLY A 148 13.05 3.73 14.14
C GLY A 148 13.35 2.31 13.64
N ASN A 149 12.35 1.42 13.60
CA ASN A 149 12.48 0.05 13.11
C ASN A 149 11.87 -0.09 11.71
N LEU A 150 12.73 -0.05 10.69
CA LEU A 150 12.34 -0.29 9.30
C LEU A 150 12.29 -1.78 8.92
N GLY A 151 12.64 -2.69 9.83
CA GLY A 151 12.65 -4.13 9.54
C GLY A 151 11.26 -4.72 9.35
N THR A 152 10.24 -4.20 10.06
CA THR A 152 8.87 -4.71 9.96
C THR A 152 8.30 -4.63 8.54
N ARG A 153 8.63 -3.57 7.77
CA ARG A 153 8.12 -3.39 6.41
C ARG A 153 8.65 -4.41 5.40
N ASP A 154 9.72 -5.13 5.75
CA ASP A 154 10.32 -6.18 4.93
C ASP A 154 10.38 -7.53 5.66
N ALA A 155 9.34 -7.83 6.44
CA ALA A 155 9.23 -9.10 7.14
C ALA A 155 7.84 -9.72 6.95
N ASP A 156 7.76 -11.04 7.10
CA ASP A 156 6.49 -11.67 7.43
C ASP A 156 6.01 -11.14 8.78
N ILE A 157 4.72 -10.87 8.91
CA ILE A 157 4.14 -10.40 10.17
C ILE A 157 3.77 -11.61 11.01
N THR A 158 4.41 -11.70 12.17
CA THR A 158 4.16 -12.71 13.21
C THR A 158 3.83 -11.99 14.52
N ASP A 159 3.51 -12.75 15.58
CA ASP A 159 3.26 -12.20 16.92
C ASP A 159 4.41 -11.25 17.37
N SER A 160 5.65 -11.55 17.01
CA SER A 160 6.82 -10.72 17.36
C SER A 160 6.83 -9.32 16.73
N ASN A 161 6.10 -9.12 15.62
CA ASN A 161 6.05 -7.85 14.91
C ASN A 161 4.93 -6.94 15.41
N ILE A 162 3.88 -7.52 15.99
CA ILE A 162 2.66 -6.80 16.37
C ILE A 162 2.45 -6.75 17.88
N TYR A 163 3.15 -7.58 18.66
CA TYR A 163 3.16 -7.49 20.11
C TYR A 163 4.06 -6.32 20.54
N PRO A 164 3.63 -5.43 21.45
CA PRO A 164 2.44 -5.52 22.30
C PRO A 164 1.17 -4.86 21.74
N MET A 165 1.21 -4.22 20.57
CA MET A 165 0.09 -3.42 20.03
C MET A 165 -1.19 -4.20 19.78
N PHE A 166 -1.09 -5.37 19.16
CA PHE A 166 -2.25 -6.12 18.67
C PHE A 166 -2.32 -7.56 19.21
N GLY A 167 -1.45 -7.91 20.15
CA GLY A 167 -1.39 -9.25 20.74
C GLY A 167 -0.88 -10.29 19.75
N ARG A 168 -1.79 -11.12 19.23
CA ARG A 168 -1.48 -12.24 18.35
C ARG A 168 -1.98 -12.02 16.93
N VAL A 169 -1.29 -12.61 15.96
CA VAL A 169 -1.67 -12.56 14.55
C VAL A 169 -2.90 -13.44 14.34
N ALA A 170 -2.88 -14.68 14.84
CA ALA A 170 -4.02 -15.59 14.72
C ALA A 170 -5.27 -15.01 15.41
N PRO A 171 -6.46 -15.15 14.80
CA PRO A 171 -6.78 -15.90 13.58
C PRO A 171 -6.75 -15.04 12.30
N ASP A 172 -5.97 -13.95 12.30
CA ASP A 172 -5.96 -12.96 11.21
C ASP A 172 -4.76 -13.14 10.26
N GLY A 173 -3.89 -14.13 10.47
CA GLY A 173 -2.88 -14.53 9.49
C GLY A 173 -3.49 -15.16 8.24
N ASN A 174 -2.68 -15.36 7.21
CA ASN A 174 -3.13 -16.02 5.99
C ASN A 174 -3.67 -17.44 6.29
N GLY A 175 -4.77 -17.81 5.65
CA GLY A 175 -5.51 -19.05 5.94
C GLY A 175 -6.10 -19.13 7.35
N GLY A 176 -6.09 -18.03 8.12
CA GLY A 176 -6.46 -17.98 9.54
C GLY A 176 -5.31 -18.33 10.49
N GLY A 177 -4.08 -18.45 9.99
CA GLY A 177 -2.91 -18.81 10.76
C GLY A 177 -2.29 -17.68 11.59
N GLY A 178 -1.06 -17.91 12.06
CA GLY A 178 -0.28 -16.96 12.88
C GLY A 178 0.72 -16.09 12.11
N THR A 179 0.64 -16.09 10.77
CA THR A 179 1.59 -15.37 9.91
C THR A 179 0.85 -14.63 8.80
N ILE A 180 1.21 -13.38 8.54
CA ILE A 180 0.83 -12.64 7.31
C ILE A 180 2.08 -12.52 6.45
N TYR A 181 2.05 -13.11 5.26
CA TYR A 181 3.24 -13.24 4.42
C TYR A 181 3.58 -11.95 3.68
N ARG A 182 4.85 -11.58 3.69
CA ARG A 182 5.44 -10.57 2.81
C ARG A 182 5.37 -11.05 1.37
N LEU A 183 4.87 -10.19 0.48
CA LEU A 183 4.71 -10.48 -0.94
C LEU A 183 6.05 -10.83 -1.59
N ARG A 184 6.08 -11.99 -2.25
CA ARG A 184 7.24 -12.58 -2.92
C ARG A 184 6.79 -13.58 -3.96
N GLU A 185 7.66 -13.91 -4.91
CA GLU A 185 7.41 -14.99 -5.86
C GLU A 185 7.17 -16.32 -5.12
N GLY A 186 6.18 -17.08 -5.57
CA GLY A 186 5.83 -18.38 -4.99
C GLY A 186 5.14 -18.31 -3.62
N VAL A 187 4.68 -17.13 -3.17
CA VAL A 187 3.97 -16.98 -1.88
C VAL A 187 2.58 -17.63 -1.89
N GLU A 188 1.94 -17.69 -3.05
CA GLU A 188 0.61 -18.26 -3.25
C GLU A 188 0.53 -19.73 -2.82
N ARG A 189 1.66 -20.44 -2.80
CA ARG A 189 1.72 -21.85 -2.35
C ARG A 189 1.26 -22.02 -0.90
N PHE A 190 1.39 -20.96 -0.08
CA PHE A 190 0.94 -20.96 1.31
C PHE A 190 -0.58 -20.75 1.43
N LEU A 191 -1.25 -20.41 0.32
CA LEU A 191 -2.71 -20.28 0.24
C LEU A 191 -3.39 -21.50 -0.37
N ILE A 192 -2.61 -22.47 -0.90
CA ILE A 192 -3.15 -23.69 -1.49
C ILE A 192 -3.68 -24.60 -0.39
N THR A 193 -5.00 -24.86 -0.41
CA THR A 193 -5.64 -25.81 0.51
C THR A 193 -5.65 -27.25 -0.01
N ASP A 194 -5.57 -27.45 -1.34
CA ASP A 194 -5.49 -28.77 -1.97
C ASP A 194 -4.15 -28.96 -2.69
N ILE A 195 -3.21 -29.60 -1.99
CA ILE A 195 -1.85 -29.85 -2.48
C ILE A 195 -1.78 -30.88 -3.62
N ASN A 196 -2.85 -31.66 -3.83
CA ASN A 196 -2.87 -32.71 -4.85
C ASN A 196 -3.32 -32.18 -6.22
N ASN A 197 -3.72 -30.92 -6.32
CA ASN A 197 -4.09 -30.29 -7.57
C ASN A 197 -2.89 -29.57 -8.21
N PRO A 198 -2.34 -30.07 -9.34
CA PRO A 198 -1.17 -29.49 -9.99
C PRO A 198 -1.41 -28.08 -10.57
N GLY A 199 -2.68 -27.66 -10.77
CA GLY A 199 -3.04 -26.31 -11.18
C GLY A 199 -3.28 -25.33 -10.04
N ALA A 200 -3.19 -25.78 -8.78
CA ALA A 200 -3.56 -24.97 -7.62
C ALA A 200 -2.70 -23.73 -7.44
N SER A 201 -1.42 -23.77 -7.81
CA SER A 201 -0.54 -22.59 -7.72
C SER A 201 -0.99 -21.48 -8.67
N ALA A 202 -1.27 -21.80 -9.94
CA ALA A 202 -1.74 -20.80 -10.90
C ALA A 202 -3.08 -20.19 -10.47
N GLN A 203 -4.01 -21.02 -9.99
CA GLN A 203 -5.29 -20.54 -9.44
C GLN A 203 -5.10 -19.69 -8.18
N ALA A 204 -4.12 -20.01 -7.34
CA ALA A 204 -3.82 -19.22 -6.15
C ALA A 204 -3.23 -17.85 -6.50
N GLN A 205 -2.35 -17.75 -7.52
CA GLN A 205 -1.82 -16.45 -7.97
C GLN A 205 -2.93 -15.51 -8.44
N SER A 206 -3.92 -16.02 -9.19
CA SER A 206 -5.08 -15.24 -9.65
C SER A 206 -6.01 -14.76 -8.52
N ASN A 207 -5.78 -15.16 -7.27
CA ASN A 207 -6.55 -14.71 -6.12
C ASN A 207 -5.76 -13.79 -5.17
N VAL A 208 -4.46 -13.60 -5.42
CA VAL A 208 -3.61 -12.68 -4.63
C VAL A 208 -3.61 -11.32 -5.29
N TRP A 209 -4.39 -10.40 -4.74
CA TRP A 209 -4.36 -8.99 -5.15
C TRP A 209 -3.09 -8.31 -4.62
N ILE A 210 -2.41 -7.56 -5.48
CA ILE A 210 -1.13 -6.91 -5.18
C ILE A 210 -1.22 -5.39 -5.17
N ALA A 211 -2.01 -4.83 -6.07
CA ALA A 211 -2.26 -3.39 -6.15
C ALA A 211 -3.66 -3.13 -6.68
N PHE A 212 -4.23 -1.97 -6.37
CA PHE A 212 -5.58 -1.61 -6.81
C PHE A 212 -5.77 -0.10 -6.79
N ASP A 213 -6.74 0.41 -7.55
CA ASP A 213 -7.08 1.84 -7.54
C ASP A 213 -7.53 2.31 -6.14
N LEU A 214 -7.45 3.63 -5.92
CA LEU A 214 -7.96 4.22 -4.70
C LEU A 214 -9.46 3.93 -4.51
N ILE A 215 -9.80 3.50 -3.28
CA ILE A 215 -11.16 3.40 -2.77
C ILE A 215 -11.24 4.17 -1.46
N ALA A 216 -12.31 4.95 -1.28
CA ALA A 216 -12.53 5.73 -0.07
C ALA A 216 -14.00 5.66 0.35
N LYS A 217 -14.27 5.89 1.64
CA LYS A 217 -15.64 5.95 2.17
C LYS A 217 -16.03 7.40 2.46
N GLY A 218 -17.21 7.80 2.00
CA GLY A 218 -17.81 9.11 2.26
C GLY A 218 -18.44 9.69 1.00
N ALA A 219 -19.62 10.31 1.10
CA ALA A 219 -20.24 10.99 -0.05
C ALA A 219 -19.39 12.17 -0.55
N ASP A 220 -18.61 12.75 0.36
CA ASP A 220 -17.56 13.75 0.21
C ASP A 220 -16.20 13.17 -0.22
N LYS A 221 -16.12 11.86 -0.45
CA LYS A 221 -14.91 11.12 -0.82
C LYS A 221 -15.06 10.32 -2.11
N VAL A 222 -16.21 10.45 -2.79
CA VAL A 222 -16.47 9.89 -4.13
C VAL A 222 -15.42 10.37 -5.13
N GLN A 223 -14.90 11.59 -4.94
CA GLN A 223 -13.86 12.15 -5.79
C GLN A 223 -12.53 11.36 -5.75
N TYR A 224 -12.24 10.62 -4.67
CA TYR A 224 -11.01 9.81 -4.57
C TYR A 224 -11.09 8.50 -5.36
N PHE A 225 -12.25 8.13 -5.91
CA PHE A 225 -12.34 6.99 -6.82
C PHE A 225 -11.78 7.41 -8.18
N SER A 226 -10.71 6.74 -8.62
CA SER A 226 -10.17 6.90 -9.98
C SER A 226 -11.18 6.47 -11.05
N HIS A 227 -12.14 5.59 -10.72
CA HIS A 227 -13.16 5.08 -11.64
C HIS A 227 -14.58 5.27 -11.10
N VAL A 228 -15.35 6.16 -11.75
CA VAL A 228 -16.79 6.39 -11.52
C VAL A 228 -17.57 5.78 -12.70
N PRO A 229 -18.66 5.00 -12.48
CA PRO A 229 -19.37 4.73 -11.23
C PRO A 229 -18.73 3.61 -10.38
N GLY A 230 -18.18 4.00 -9.23
CA GLY A 230 -17.76 3.19 -8.08
C GLY A 230 -17.14 1.83 -8.36
N GLY A 231 -15.82 1.78 -8.58
CA GLY A 231 -15.06 0.53 -8.61
C GLY A 231 -13.57 0.76 -8.64
N SER A 232 -12.81 -0.33 -8.78
CA SER A 232 -11.36 -0.31 -8.80
C SER A 232 -10.86 -1.39 -9.73
N ASN A 233 -9.89 -1.05 -10.57
CA ASN A 233 -9.02 -2.06 -11.16
C ASN A 233 -8.19 -2.69 -10.04
N VAL A 234 -8.04 -4.01 -10.08
CA VAL A 234 -7.26 -4.78 -9.12
C VAL A 234 -6.26 -5.59 -9.92
N LEU A 235 -4.98 -5.38 -9.64
CA LEU A 235 -3.86 -6.13 -10.18
C LEU A 235 -3.59 -7.35 -9.28
N TYR A 236 -3.42 -8.50 -9.90
CA TYR A 236 -3.15 -9.77 -9.23
C TYR A 236 -1.72 -10.26 -9.47
N LEU A 237 -1.29 -11.24 -8.68
CA LEU A 237 0.09 -11.73 -8.67
C LEU A 237 0.53 -12.38 -9.99
N ASP A 238 -0.40 -12.98 -10.73
CA ASP A 238 -0.16 -13.52 -12.09
C ASP A 238 -0.09 -12.42 -13.18
N GLY A 239 -0.26 -11.14 -12.78
CA GLY A 239 -0.19 -9.98 -13.66
C GLY A 239 -1.50 -9.61 -14.34
N HIS A 240 -2.59 -10.35 -14.14
CA HIS A 240 -3.89 -9.94 -14.70
C HIS A 240 -4.48 -8.77 -13.90
N VAL A 241 -5.37 -8.02 -14.58
CA VAL A 241 -6.13 -6.94 -13.97
C VAL A 241 -7.61 -7.22 -14.16
N GLU A 242 -8.38 -7.14 -13.07
CA GLU A 242 -9.84 -7.23 -13.08
C GLU A 242 -10.46 -5.94 -12.54
N PHE A 243 -11.54 -5.48 -13.17
CA PHE A 243 -12.34 -4.40 -12.60
C PHE A 243 -13.38 -4.95 -11.64
N LEU A 244 -13.25 -4.61 -10.36
CA LEU A 244 -14.25 -4.94 -9.34
C LEU A 244 -15.12 -3.73 -9.03
N ARG A 245 -16.44 -3.93 -9.04
CA ARG A 245 -17.39 -2.90 -8.59
C ARG A 245 -17.32 -2.76 -7.08
N TYR A 246 -17.31 -1.52 -6.60
CA TYR A 246 -17.39 -1.25 -5.18
C TYR A 246 -18.78 -1.64 -4.67
N ALA A 247 -18.79 -2.49 -3.64
CA ALA A 247 -20.00 -2.83 -2.91
C ALA A 247 -19.67 -2.87 -1.42
N GLN A 248 -20.59 -2.38 -0.58
CA GLN A 248 -20.38 -2.30 0.86
C GLN A 248 -19.95 -3.66 1.45
N ASP A 249 -20.68 -4.71 1.07
CA ASP A 249 -20.42 -6.10 1.45
C ASP A 249 -19.82 -6.93 0.31
N GLY A 250 -19.12 -6.27 -0.62
CA GLY A 250 -18.48 -6.89 -1.78
C GLY A 250 -17.25 -7.72 -1.45
N PRO A 251 -16.66 -8.38 -2.46
CA PRO A 251 -15.40 -9.09 -2.30
C PRO A 251 -14.27 -8.14 -1.90
N GLN A 252 -13.22 -8.69 -1.32
CA GLN A 252 -11.96 -7.98 -1.11
C GLN A 252 -11.23 -7.73 -2.45
N PRO A 253 -10.42 -6.67 -2.58
CA PRO A 253 -10.25 -5.57 -1.62
C PRO A 253 -11.32 -4.46 -1.75
N VAL A 254 -12.24 -4.54 -2.71
CA VAL A 254 -13.10 -3.41 -3.12
C VAL A 254 -14.42 -3.38 -2.32
N ASN A 255 -14.30 -3.23 -1.01
CA ASN A 255 -15.44 -3.20 -0.07
C ASN A 255 -15.33 -2.09 0.99
N ALA A 256 -16.40 -1.88 1.76
CA ALA A 256 -16.45 -0.80 2.75
C ALA A 256 -15.49 -1.01 3.93
N GLY A 257 -15.14 -2.25 4.29
CA GLY A 257 -14.16 -2.52 5.35
C GLY A 257 -12.77 -2.00 4.97
N MET A 258 -12.33 -2.32 3.77
CA MET A 258 -11.05 -1.83 3.22
C MET A 258 -11.05 -0.32 3.06
N ALA A 259 -12.10 0.27 2.47
CA ALA A 259 -12.21 1.71 2.31
C ALA A 259 -12.09 2.47 3.65
N ARG A 260 -12.67 1.92 4.73
CA ARG A 260 -12.50 2.46 6.09
C ARG A 260 -11.06 2.34 6.59
N ALA A 261 -10.43 1.19 6.43
CA ALA A 261 -9.06 0.96 6.89
C ALA A 261 -8.05 1.87 6.18
N ILE A 262 -8.22 2.08 4.87
CA ILE A 262 -7.38 3.00 4.09
C ILE A 262 -7.60 4.45 4.56
N THR A 263 -8.88 4.85 4.67
CA THR A 263 -9.25 6.22 5.06
C THR A 263 -8.83 6.57 6.49
N ALA A 264 -8.76 5.57 7.38
CA ALA A 264 -8.42 5.78 8.78
C ALA A 264 -6.94 6.09 9.02
N MET A 265 -6.04 5.77 8.08
CA MET A 265 -4.61 6.05 8.28
C MET A 265 -4.30 7.50 7.91
N PRO A 266 -3.74 8.31 8.83
CA PRO A 266 -3.40 9.70 8.55
C PRO A 266 -2.44 9.78 7.38
N HIS A 267 -2.56 10.85 6.58
CA HIS A 267 -1.78 11.06 5.37
C HIS A 267 -1.99 10.04 4.23
N ALA A 268 -2.79 8.97 4.42
CA ALA A 268 -3.05 8.02 3.34
C ALA A 268 -3.95 8.61 2.23
N LEU A 269 -4.75 9.63 2.57
CA LEU A 269 -5.63 10.35 1.63
C LEU A 269 -5.53 11.88 1.77
N GLU A 270 -4.45 12.39 2.38
CA GLU A 270 -4.21 13.83 2.49
C GLU A 270 -3.24 14.23 1.38
N PHE A 271 -3.72 15.06 0.46
CA PHE A 271 -2.99 15.52 -0.71
C PHE A 271 -3.21 17.03 -0.84
#